data_AF-A0A4Q3AHL7-F1
#
_entry.id   AF-A0A4Q3AHL7-F1
#
_cell.length_a   1.000
_cell.length_b   1.000
_cell.length_c   1.000
_cell.angle_alpha   90.00
_cell.angle_beta   90.00
_cell.angle_gamma   90.00
#
_symmetry.space_group_name_H-M   'P 1'
#
loop_
_entity.id
_entity.type
_entity.pdbx_description
1 polymer ?
#
loop_
_entity_poly.entity_id
_entity_poly.type
_entity_poly.pdbx_seq_one_letter_code
_entity_poly.pdbx_strand_id
1 'polypeptide(L)'
;MVRLARGTERRKELTAITPPHRNSVQAFPAALLHLSIALVERIPVHLDELGDALYAGGGFAQHRWYLDLRNGQLIPVSEYADLPEEYNEIGQLPEVFLYINPRSSNEGFRMMENYVASLPDGEAGRALARALRLPKPFRSFKDTLFDFPEERDAWFSFQAQHQREAAIEFLEKNQVPWVEGSRTKDP
;
A
#
# COMPACT_ATOMS: atom_id res chain seq x y z
N MET A 1 28.39 -77.50 6.38
CA MET A 1 29.86 -77.63 6.29
C MET A 1 30.41 -76.45 5.50
N VAL A 2 31.59 -75.94 5.85
CA VAL A 2 32.33 -74.78 5.25
C VAL A 2 31.75 -73.41 5.66
N ARG A 3 32.33 -72.55 6.51
CA ARG A 3 33.69 -72.14 6.96
C ARG A 3 34.28 -70.93 6.19
N LEU A 4 34.33 -69.80 6.92
CA LEU A 4 35.30 -68.68 6.94
C LEU A 4 35.49 -67.74 5.72
N ALA A 5 35.30 -66.43 5.96
CA ALA A 5 36.29 -65.36 5.74
C ALA A 5 35.75 -64.03 6.31
N ARG A 6 36.20 -63.58 7.49
CA ARG A 6 37.16 -62.47 7.72
C ARG A 6 36.84 -61.14 7.02
N GLY A 7 36.44 -60.16 7.81
CA GLY A 7 36.48 -58.74 7.50
C GLY A 7 36.69 -57.94 8.78
N THR A 8 37.94 -57.53 8.99
CA THR A 8 38.41 -56.65 10.06
C THR A 8 37.90 -55.23 9.84
N GLU A 9 37.24 -54.62 10.84
CA GLU A 9 37.16 -53.17 10.93
C GLU A 9 37.50 -52.67 12.33
N ARG A 10 38.38 -51.66 12.32
CA ARG A 10 39.01 -51.02 13.46
C ARG A 10 37.98 -50.23 14.25
N ARG A 11 38.02 -50.36 15.58
CA ARG A 11 37.53 -49.33 16.51
C ARG A 11 38.19 -48.00 16.15
N LYS A 12 37.39 -47.00 15.78
CA LYS A 12 37.76 -45.59 15.94
C LYS A 12 37.13 -45.12 17.24
N GLU A 13 37.98 -44.65 18.15
CA GLU A 13 37.61 -44.00 19.39
C GLU A 13 36.73 -42.77 19.07
N LEU A 14 35.55 -42.72 19.66
CA LEU A 14 34.70 -41.54 19.71
C LEU A 14 35.30 -40.58 20.75
N THR A 15 36.18 -39.68 20.30
CA THR A 15 36.56 -38.52 21.10
C THR A 15 35.34 -37.62 21.21
N ALA A 16 34.81 -37.48 22.43
CA ALA A 16 33.67 -36.65 22.73
C ALA A 16 33.96 -35.19 22.35
N ILE A 17 33.27 -34.68 21.33
CA ILE A 17 33.22 -33.26 21.03
C ILE A 17 32.25 -32.65 22.04
N THR A 18 32.79 -31.99 23.06
CA THR A 18 32.01 -31.16 23.99
C THR A 18 31.43 -29.98 23.21
N PRO A 19 30.12 -29.72 23.27
CA PRO A 19 29.53 -28.56 22.60
C PRO A 19 29.99 -27.27 23.30
N PRO A 20 30.33 -26.20 22.56
CA PRO A 20 30.68 -24.94 23.18
C PRO A 20 29.49 -24.34 23.92
N HIS A 21 29.82 -23.80 25.08
CA HIS A 21 28.98 -23.18 26.08
C HIS A 21 28.03 -22.14 25.48
N ARG A 22 26.74 -22.28 25.82
CA ARG A 22 25.72 -21.23 25.73
C ARG A 22 26.19 -20.04 26.57
N ASN A 23 26.46 -18.89 25.96
CA ASN A 23 26.18 -17.55 26.50
C ASN A 23 27.00 -16.46 25.79
N SER A 24 26.33 -15.74 24.90
CA SER A 24 26.36 -14.28 24.82
C SER A 24 25.43 -13.85 23.70
N VAL A 25 24.11 -14.03 23.92
CA VAL A 25 23.15 -13.18 23.21
C VAL A 25 23.33 -11.80 23.85
N GLN A 26 24.00 -10.91 23.12
CA GLN A 26 24.05 -9.50 23.48
C GLN A 26 22.60 -9.03 23.58
N ALA A 27 22.13 -8.79 24.81
CA ALA A 27 20.89 -8.05 25.00
C ALA A 27 21.19 -6.63 24.53
N PHE A 28 20.75 -6.30 23.32
CA PHE A 28 20.74 -4.92 22.85
C PHE A 28 19.93 -4.10 23.86
N PRO A 29 20.50 -3.04 24.47
CA PRO A 29 19.74 -2.25 25.42
C PRO A 29 18.56 -1.60 24.69
N ALA A 30 17.35 -1.73 25.23
CA ALA A 30 16.11 -1.18 24.66
C ALA A 30 16.18 0.34 24.35
N ALA A 31 17.15 1.05 24.93
CA ALA A 31 17.45 2.44 24.62
C ALA A 31 17.92 2.68 23.17
N LEU A 32 18.57 1.71 22.50
CA LEU A 32 18.99 1.83 21.10
C LEU A 32 17.84 1.65 20.09
N LEU A 33 16.79 0.91 20.46
CA LEU A 33 15.54 0.86 19.68
C LEU A 33 14.78 2.20 19.72
N HIS A 34 14.92 2.97 20.80
CA HIS A 34 14.24 4.27 20.94
C HIS A 34 15.07 5.44 20.39
N LEU A 35 16.40 5.35 20.36
CA LEU A 35 17.26 6.41 19.84
C LEU A 35 17.40 6.43 18.30
N SER A 36 16.91 5.39 17.61
CA SER A 36 16.98 5.28 16.14
C SER A 36 15.74 5.85 15.42
N ILE A 37 14.68 6.18 16.16
CA ILE A 37 13.42 6.71 15.62
C ILE A 37 13.53 8.20 15.23
N ALA A 38 14.52 8.92 15.78
CA ALA A 38 14.69 10.36 15.57
C ALA A 38 15.47 10.74 14.30
N LEU A 39 16.00 9.77 13.55
CA LEU A 39 16.63 10.01 12.24
C LEU A 39 15.94 9.19 11.14
N VAL A 40 14.62 8.99 11.24
CA VAL A 40 13.88 8.59 10.05
C VAL A 40 13.72 9.85 9.22
N GLU A 41 14.51 9.96 8.16
CA GLU A 41 14.33 11.02 7.17
C GLU A 41 12.88 10.99 6.73
N ARG A 42 12.17 12.10 6.98
CA ARG A 42 10.78 12.22 6.56
C ARG A 42 10.76 12.40 5.06
N ILE A 43 10.08 11.51 4.36
CA ILE A 43 9.97 11.59 2.92
C ILE A 43 8.88 12.58 2.51
N PRO A 44 9.08 13.38 1.45
CA PRO A 44 8.04 14.24 0.92
C PRO A 44 7.00 13.38 0.18
N VAL A 45 5.74 13.38 0.63
CA VAL A 45 4.65 12.62 -0.01
C VAL A 45 3.54 13.55 -0.45
N HIS A 46 3.12 13.45 -1.71
CA HIS A 46 1.97 14.19 -2.21
C HIS A 46 0.67 13.44 -1.87
N LEU A 47 -0.07 13.92 -0.88
CA LEU A 47 -1.20 13.17 -0.32
C LEU A 47 -2.35 12.99 -1.31
N ASP A 48 -2.61 13.96 -2.18
CA ASP A 48 -3.72 13.85 -3.13
C ASP A 48 -3.41 12.80 -4.20
N GLU A 49 -2.14 12.67 -4.61
CA GLU A 49 -1.71 11.64 -5.57
C GLU A 49 -1.75 10.24 -4.94
N LEU A 50 -1.33 10.14 -3.67
CA LEU A 50 -1.40 8.88 -2.94
C LEU A 50 -2.87 8.47 -2.71
N GLY A 51 -3.72 9.44 -2.40
CA GLY A 51 -5.17 9.26 -2.30
C GLY A 51 -5.78 8.80 -3.62
N ASP A 52 -5.36 9.36 -4.75
CA ASP A 52 -5.80 8.91 -6.06
C ASP A 52 -5.34 7.47 -6.36
N ALA A 53 -4.07 7.15 -6.09
CA ALA A 53 -3.53 5.79 -6.27
C ALA A 53 -4.25 4.75 -5.41
N LEU A 54 -4.62 5.10 -4.17
CA LEU A 54 -5.41 4.26 -3.28
C LEU A 54 -6.80 3.93 -3.86
N TYR A 55 -7.40 4.81 -4.66
CA TYR A 55 -8.73 4.61 -5.25
C TYR A 55 -8.70 4.29 -6.75
N ALA A 56 -7.51 4.19 -7.35
CA ALA A 56 -7.33 3.88 -8.78
C ALA A 56 -7.77 2.45 -9.15
N GLY A 57 -7.87 1.53 -8.18
CA GLY A 57 -8.23 0.12 -8.39
C GLY A 57 -9.66 -0.16 -8.85
N GLY A 58 -10.47 0.87 -9.11
CA GLY A 58 -11.89 0.76 -9.47
C GLY A 58 -12.21 0.62 -10.98
N GLY A 59 -11.23 0.39 -11.87
CA GLY A 59 -11.44 0.34 -13.32
C GLY A 59 -10.48 -0.60 -14.08
N PHE A 60 -10.62 -0.67 -15.40
CA PHE A 60 -9.86 -1.54 -16.33
C PHE A 60 -8.33 -1.30 -16.36
N ALA A 61 -7.83 -0.30 -15.63
CA ALA A 61 -6.42 -0.01 -15.54
C ALA A 61 -5.80 -0.90 -14.45
N GLN A 62 -5.22 -2.03 -14.86
CA GLN A 62 -4.54 -2.99 -13.99
C GLN A 62 -3.14 -2.48 -13.54
N HIS A 63 -3.05 -1.21 -13.17
CA HIS A 63 -1.80 -0.67 -12.62
C HIS A 63 -1.72 -1.00 -11.13
N ARG A 64 -0.63 -1.65 -10.73
CA ARG A 64 -0.20 -1.68 -9.33
C ARG A 64 0.55 -0.40 -9.02
N TRP A 65 0.30 0.18 -7.86
CA TRP A 65 0.99 1.41 -7.44
C TRP A 65 1.94 1.09 -6.29
N TYR A 66 3.10 1.70 -6.31
CA TYR A 66 4.10 1.61 -5.25
C TYR A 66 4.55 3.01 -4.83
N LEU A 67 4.85 3.17 -3.55
CA LEU A 67 5.49 4.36 -2.98
C LEU A 67 6.98 4.08 -2.81
N ASP A 68 7.85 4.88 -3.43
CA ASP A 68 9.29 4.84 -3.21
C ASP A 68 9.64 5.55 -1.89
N LEU A 69 10.17 4.79 -0.93
CA LEU A 69 10.48 5.26 0.42
C LEU A 69 11.78 6.09 0.50
N ARG A 70 12.45 6.38 -0.62
CA ARG A 70 13.61 7.28 -0.68
C ARG A 70 13.20 8.72 -0.91
N ASN A 71 12.16 8.92 -1.72
CA ASN A 71 11.80 10.24 -2.26
C ASN A 71 10.29 10.53 -2.22
N GLY A 72 9.46 9.55 -1.83
CA GLY A 72 8.01 9.65 -1.75
C GLY A 72 7.27 9.68 -3.09
N GLN A 73 7.94 9.27 -4.18
CA GLN A 73 7.36 9.18 -5.51
C GLN A 73 6.40 7.98 -5.64
N LEU A 74 5.31 8.17 -6.38
CA LEU A 74 4.40 7.10 -6.77
C LEU A 74 4.79 6.50 -8.12
N ILE A 75 4.91 5.19 -8.16
CA ILE A 75 5.33 4.44 -9.34
C ILE A 75 4.16 3.56 -9.80
N PRO A 76 3.51 3.88 -10.93
CA PRO A 76 2.54 3.01 -11.56
C PRO A 76 3.24 1.90 -12.33
N VAL A 77 2.84 0.67 -12.07
CA VAL A 77 3.37 -0.53 -12.71
C VAL A 77 2.25 -1.23 -13.48
N SER A 78 2.34 -1.25 -14.81
CA SER A 78 1.43 -2.01 -15.67
C SER A 78 1.91 -3.44 -15.86
N GLU A 79 0.99 -4.39 -15.93
CA GLU A 79 1.31 -5.77 -16.33
C GLU A 79 1.60 -5.92 -17.84
N TYR A 80 1.26 -4.92 -18.64
CA TYR A 80 1.32 -4.99 -20.12
C TYR A 80 2.36 -4.05 -20.76
N ALA A 81 3.12 -3.30 -19.96
CA ALA A 81 4.22 -2.50 -20.48
C ALA A 81 5.48 -3.37 -20.61
N ASP A 82 6.27 -3.14 -21.65
CA ASP A 82 7.67 -3.61 -21.69
C ASP A 82 8.35 -3.05 -20.44
N LEU A 83 8.59 -3.93 -19.47
CA LEU A 83 8.91 -3.55 -18.10
C LEU A 83 10.17 -2.64 -18.09
N PRO A 84 10.04 -1.36 -17.71
CA PRO A 84 11.21 -0.50 -17.51
C PRO A 84 12.12 -1.08 -16.42
N GLU A 85 13.39 -0.67 -16.39
CA GLU A 85 14.40 -1.09 -15.41
C GLU A 85 13.90 -0.96 -13.95
N GLU A 86 13.01 -0.01 -13.69
CA GLU A 86 12.31 0.25 -12.42
C GLU A 86 11.53 -0.97 -11.89
N TYR A 87 10.99 -1.84 -12.75
CA TYR A 87 10.28 -3.05 -12.33
C TYR A 87 11.21 -4.09 -11.69
N ASN A 88 12.43 -4.21 -12.22
CA ASN A 88 13.44 -5.10 -11.64
C ASN A 88 13.83 -4.62 -10.25
N GLU A 89 13.91 -3.30 -10.04
CA GLU A 89 14.25 -2.74 -8.74
C GLU A 89 13.16 -3.01 -7.69
N ILE A 90 11.88 -2.85 -8.02
CA ILE A 90 10.76 -3.14 -7.09
C ILE A 90 10.79 -4.59 -6.60
N GLY A 91 11.07 -5.54 -7.49
CA GLY A 91 11.19 -6.96 -7.12
C GLY A 91 12.47 -7.30 -6.36
N GLN A 92 13.53 -6.52 -6.52
CA GLN A 92 14.84 -6.75 -5.91
C GLN A 92 15.04 -6.03 -4.56
N LEU A 93 14.33 -4.93 -4.33
CA LEU A 93 14.41 -4.09 -3.13
C LEU A 93 13.03 -3.89 -2.47
N PRO A 94 12.37 -4.96 -2.00
CA PRO A 94 11.03 -4.88 -1.39
C PRO A 94 10.97 -4.01 -0.12
N GLU A 95 12.11 -3.74 0.52
CA GLU A 95 12.23 -2.83 1.67
C GLU A 95 12.20 -1.34 1.29
N VAL A 96 12.41 -1.01 0.02
CA VAL A 96 12.46 0.38 -0.49
C VAL A 96 11.12 0.80 -1.11
N PHE A 97 10.33 -0.15 -1.62
CA PHE A 97 9.07 0.12 -2.29
C PHE A 97 7.88 -0.42 -1.50
N LEU A 98 6.99 0.48 -1.09
CA LEU A 98 5.77 0.11 -0.39
C LEU A 98 4.62 -0.06 -1.37
N TYR A 99 4.05 -1.26 -1.44
CA TYR A 99 2.86 -1.51 -2.27
C TYR A 99 1.63 -0.74 -1.74
N ILE A 100 0.97 -0.01 -2.64
CA ILE A 100 -0.27 0.71 -2.35
C ILE A 100 -1.42 -0.24 -2.66
N ASN A 101 -1.93 -0.88 -1.60
CA ASN A 101 -3.09 -1.74 -1.71
C ASN A 101 -4.34 -0.89 -2.02
N PRO A 102 -4.98 -1.05 -3.20
CA PRO A 102 -6.14 -0.25 -3.53
C PRO A 102 -7.29 -0.49 -2.55
N ARG A 103 -8.01 0.58 -2.22
CA ARG A 103 -9.26 0.50 -1.47
C ARG A 103 -10.28 -0.29 -2.28
N SER A 104 -11.11 -1.04 -1.56
CA SER A 104 -12.14 -1.86 -2.20
C SER A 104 -13.20 -0.99 -2.89
N SER A 105 -13.83 -1.52 -3.94
CA SER A 105 -15.00 -0.86 -4.55
C SER A 105 -16.13 -0.64 -3.54
N ASN A 106 -16.23 -1.45 -2.48
CA ASN A 106 -17.21 -1.21 -1.42
C ASN A 106 -16.93 0.07 -0.63
N GLU A 107 -15.65 0.39 -0.37
CA GLU A 107 -15.28 1.65 0.27
C GLU A 107 -15.57 2.85 -0.63
N GLY A 108 -15.23 2.76 -1.92
CA GLY A 108 -15.60 3.80 -2.89
C GLY A 108 -17.12 4.01 -2.99
N PHE A 109 -17.90 2.92 -2.93
CA PHE A 109 -19.36 3.01 -2.95
C PHE A 109 -19.91 3.66 -1.67
N ARG A 110 -19.40 3.28 -0.50
CA ARG A 110 -19.78 3.91 0.79
C ARG A 110 -19.46 5.40 0.83
N MET A 111 -18.37 5.84 0.22
CA MET A 111 -18.05 7.26 0.11
C MET A 111 -19.13 8.02 -0.68
N MET A 112 -19.63 7.44 -1.77
CA MET A 112 -20.76 8.01 -2.52
C MET A 112 -22.05 8.04 -1.68
N GLU A 113 -22.35 6.97 -0.94
CA GLU A 113 -23.50 6.92 -0.04
C GLU A 113 -23.42 8.01 1.05
N ASN A 114 -22.26 8.17 1.67
CA ASN A 114 -22.03 9.16 2.71
C ASN A 114 -22.21 10.59 2.18
N TYR A 115 -21.74 10.86 0.95
CA TYR A 115 -21.97 12.15 0.31
C TYR A 115 -23.45 12.40 0.05
N VAL A 116 -24.16 11.43 -0.54
CA VAL A 116 -25.62 11.58 -0.78
C VAL A 116 -26.38 11.80 0.52
N ALA A 117 -25.98 11.13 1.61
CA ALA A 117 -26.60 11.27 2.92
C ALA A 117 -26.31 12.63 3.60
N SER A 118 -25.24 13.33 3.21
CA SER A 118 -24.90 14.65 3.77
C SER A 118 -25.58 15.81 3.04
N LEU A 119 -26.13 15.57 1.85
CA LEU A 119 -26.85 16.59 1.07
C LEU A 119 -28.18 16.98 1.74
N PRO A 120 -28.58 18.25 1.65
CA PRO A 120 -29.90 18.67 2.10
C PRO A 120 -31.02 18.03 1.26
N ASP A 121 -32.25 18.07 1.77
CA ASP A 121 -33.42 17.63 1.02
C ASP A 121 -33.58 18.46 -0.27
N GLY A 122 -33.33 17.83 -1.41
CA GLY A 122 -33.25 18.53 -2.69
C GLY A 122 -33.33 17.60 -3.89
N GLU A 123 -33.43 18.20 -5.09
CA GLU A 123 -33.50 17.44 -6.33
C GLU A 123 -32.20 16.65 -6.59
N ALA A 124 -31.04 17.30 -6.42
CA ALA A 124 -29.73 16.68 -6.60
C ALA A 124 -29.54 15.46 -5.69
N GLY A 125 -29.78 15.60 -4.38
CA GLY A 125 -29.68 14.48 -3.44
C GLY A 125 -30.61 13.30 -3.81
N ARG A 126 -31.87 13.58 -4.18
CA ARG A 126 -32.80 12.54 -4.65
C ARG A 126 -32.34 11.89 -5.96
N ALA A 127 -31.77 12.65 -6.89
CA ALA A 127 -31.27 12.14 -8.16
C ALA A 127 -30.06 11.23 -7.95
N LEU A 128 -29.07 11.67 -7.18
CA LEU A 128 -27.87 10.89 -6.85
C LEU A 128 -28.22 9.63 -6.04
N ALA A 129 -29.16 9.70 -5.10
CA ALA A 129 -29.66 8.53 -4.37
C ALA A 129 -30.30 7.49 -5.30
N ARG A 130 -31.02 7.92 -6.34
CA ARG A 130 -31.54 7.00 -7.37
C ARG A 130 -30.41 6.43 -8.21
N ALA A 131 -29.43 7.23 -8.59
CA ALA A 131 -28.30 6.81 -9.42
C ALA A 131 -27.49 5.67 -8.77
N LEU A 132 -27.31 5.69 -7.45
CA LEU A 132 -26.63 4.61 -6.70
C LEU A 132 -27.37 3.27 -6.70
N ARG A 133 -28.65 3.24 -7.09
CA ARG A 133 -29.45 2.01 -7.22
C ARG A 133 -29.52 1.48 -8.65
N LEU A 134 -28.99 2.23 -9.62
CA LEU A 134 -28.98 1.83 -11.02
C LEU A 134 -27.84 0.83 -11.32
N PRO A 135 -27.92 0.07 -12.42
CA PRO A 135 -26.77 -0.67 -12.92
C PRO A 135 -25.55 0.25 -13.08
N LYS A 136 -24.35 -0.27 -12.80
CA LYS A 136 -23.09 0.48 -12.84
C LYS A 136 -23.14 1.76 -11.98
N PRO A 137 -23.40 1.64 -10.66
CA PRO A 137 -23.72 2.79 -9.81
C PRO A 137 -22.64 3.88 -9.80
N PHE A 138 -21.36 3.52 -9.85
CA PHE A 138 -20.25 4.47 -9.97
C PHE A 138 -20.36 5.37 -11.20
N ARG A 139 -20.68 4.77 -12.34
CA ARG A 139 -20.86 5.50 -13.59
C ARG A 139 -22.15 6.31 -13.54
N SER A 140 -23.25 5.69 -13.15
CA SER A 140 -24.56 6.36 -13.05
C SER A 140 -24.51 7.58 -12.13
N PHE A 141 -23.82 7.48 -10.99
CA PHE A 141 -23.59 8.59 -10.07
C PHE A 141 -22.80 9.72 -10.73
N LYS A 142 -21.65 9.42 -11.34
CA LYS A 142 -20.82 10.42 -12.06
C LYS A 142 -21.56 11.05 -13.24
N ASP A 143 -22.31 10.26 -13.99
CA ASP A 143 -23.12 10.73 -15.11
C ASP A 143 -24.22 11.70 -14.61
N THR A 144 -24.84 11.40 -13.47
CA THR A 144 -25.87 12.26 -12.85
C THR A 144 -25.29 13.59 -12.36
N LEU A 145 -24.04 13.63 -11.89
CA LEU A 145 -23.40 14.89 -11.46
C LEU A 145 -23.26 15.91 -12.59
N PHE A 146 -23.30 15.52 -13.87
CA PHE A 146 -23.26 16.49 -14.97
C PHE A 146 -24.52 17.37 -15.04
N ASP A 147 -25.64 16.89 -14.50
CA ASP A 147 -26.89 17.66 -14.42
C ASP A 147 -26.87 18.66 -13.24
N PHE A 148 -25.91 18.54 -12.32
CA PHE A 148 -25.81 19.32 -11.08
C PHE A 148 -24.37 19.86 -10.87
N PRO A 149 -23.97 20.94 -11.57
CA PRO A 149 -22.58 21.42 -11.56
C PRO A 149 -22.05 21.83 -10.18
N GLU A 150 -22.88 22.46 -9.35
CA GLU A 150 -22.50 22.86 -7.99
C GLU A 150 -22.22 21.63 -7.12
N GLU A 151 -23.11 20.63 -7.15
CA GLU A 151 -22.93 19.37 -6.45
C GLU A 151 -21.79 18.52 -7.02
N ARG A 152 -21.44 18.68 -8.30
CA ARG A 152 -20.27 18.04 -8.88
C ARG A 152 -18.98 18.58 -8.28
N ASP A 153 -18.85 19.90 -8.19
CA ASP A 153 -17.66 20.55 -7.63
C ASP A 153 -17.56 20.28 -6.12
N ALA A 154 -18.70 20.27 -5.41
CA ALA A 154 -18.77 19.85 -4.01
C ALA A 154 -18.42 18.37 -3.82
N TRP A 155 -18.87 17.48 -4.71
CA TRP A 155 -18.48 16.06 -4.69
C TRP A 155 -16.97 15.89 -4.85
N PHE A 156 -16.35 16.58 -5.83
CA PHE A 156 -14.91 16.46 -6.02
C PHE A 156 -14.11 16.96 -4.81
N SER A 157 -14.58 18.03 -4.17
CA SER A 157 -13.97 18.54 -2.94
C SER A 157 -14.11 17.53 -1.79
N PHE A 158 -15.30 16.94 -1.62
CA PHE A 158 -15.56 15.90 -0.62
C PHE A 158 -14.71 14.64 -0.86
N GLN A 159 -14.64 14.20 -2.12
CA GLN A 159 -13.87 13.02 -2.53
C GLN A 159 -12.38 13.24 -2.27
N ALA A 160 -11.83 14.38 -2.69
CA ALA A 160 -10.42 14.72 -2.49
C ALA A 160 -10.05 14.74 -1.00
N GLN A 161 -10.88 15.36 -0.15
CA GLN A 161 -10.66 15.39 1.29
C GLN A 161 -10.63 13.97 1.89
N HIS A 162 -11.59 13.12 1.53
CA HIS A 162 -11.63 11.74 2.02
C HIS A 162 -10.44 10.91 1.51
N GLN A 163 -10.03 11.09 0.25
CA GLN A 163 -8.86 10.40 -0.31
C GLN A 163 -7.56 10.85 0.39
N ARG A 164 -7.44 12.13 0.72
CA ARG A 164 -6.32 12.69 1.48
C ARG A 164 -6.25 12.12 2.90
N GLU A 165 -7.39 11.99 3.58
CA GLU A 165 -7.47 11.32 4.89
C GLU A 165 -7.05 9.85 4.81
N ALA A 166 -7.51 9.13 3.78
CA ALA A 166 -7.12 7.74 3.54
C ALA A 166 -5.62 7.58 3.23
N ALA A 167 -5.01 8.57 2.57
CA ALA A 167 -3.57 8.62 2.31
C ALA A 167 -2.77 8.77 3.61
N ILE A 168 -3.21 9.67 4.51
CA ILE A 168 -2.60 9.82 5.84
C ILE A 168 -2.72 8.52 6.64
N GLU A 169 -3.92 7.93 6.70
CA GLU A 169 -4.15 6.65 7.39
C GLU A 169 -3.23 5.55 6.84
N PHE A 170 -3.04 5.50 5.52
CA PHE A 170 -2.14 4.56 4.88
C PHE A 170 -0.69 4.75 5.34
N LEU A 171 -0.17 5.99 5.36
CA LEU A 171 1.19 6.28 5.80
C LEU A 171 1.40 5.94 7.28
N GLU A 172 0.43 6.30 8.13
CA GLU A 172 0.46 6.02 9.57
C GLU A 172 0.45 4.51 9.86
N LYS A 173 -0.45 3.76 9.21
CA LYS A 173 -0.56 2.31 9.36
C LYS A 173 0.72 1.58 8.95
N ASN A 174 1.40 2.10 7.93
CA ASN A 174 2.69 1.57 7.46
C ASN A 174 3.89 2.20 8.15
N GLN A 175 3.67 3.04 9.17
CA GLN A 175 4.71 3.70 9.98
C GLN A 175 5.72 4.50 9.14
N VAL A 176 5.28 5.10 8.04
CA VAL A 176 6.12 5.89 7.13
C VAL A 176 6.18 7.34 7.64
N PRO A 177 7.34 7.86 8.08
CA PRO A 177 7.45 9.25 8.48
C PRO A 177 7.48 10.14 7.25
N TRP A 178 6.58 11.12 7.19
CA TRP A 178 6.38 11.93 6.00
C TRP A 178 6.28 13.43 6.31
N VAL A 179 6.48 14.23 5.28
CA VAL A 179 6.09 15.64 5.20
C VAL A 179 5.29 15.85 3.93
N GLU A 180 4.43 16.86 3.90
CA GLU A 180 3.67 17.18 2.68
C GLU A 180 4.65 17.53 1.55
N GLY A 181 4.59 16.75 0.48
CA GLY A 181 5.34 16.95 -0.75
C GLY A 181 4.57 17.83 -1.74
N SER A 182 5.29 18.42 -2.69
CA SER A 182 4.67 19.04 -3.87
C SER A 182 4.30 17.97 -4.88
N ARG A 183 3.34 18.28 -5.77
CA ARG A 183 2.94 17.37 -6.84
C ARG A 183 4.16 16.96 -7.64
N THR A 184 4.32 15.65 -7.85
CA THR A 184 5.34 15.15 -8.76
C THR A 184 5.06 15.78 -10.12
N LYS A 185 5.99 16.58 -10.67
CA LYS A 185 5.81 17.11 -12.02
C LYS A 185 5.72 15.91 -12.94
N ASP A 186 4.59 15.77 -13.64
CA ASP A 186 4.45 14.85 -14.75
C ASP A 186 5.62 15.14 -15.73
N PRO A 187 6.48 14.15 -16.07
CA PRO A 187 7.61 14.36 -16.95
C PRO A 187 7.23 14.84 -18.35
#